data_AF-A0A7C6ZIH1-F1
#
_entry.id   AF-A0A7C6ZIH1-F1
#
_cell.length_a   1.000
_cell.length_b   1.000
_cell.length_c   1.000
_cell.angle_alpha   90.00
_cell.angle_beta   90.00
_cell.angle_gamma   90.00
#
_symmetry.space_group_name_H-M   'P 1'
#
loop_
_entity.id
_entity.type
_entity.pdbx_description
1 polymer ?
#
loop_
_entity_poly.entity_id
_entity_poly.type
_entity_poly.pdbx_seq_one_letter_code
_entity_poly.pdbx_strand_id
1 'polypeptide(L)'
;MDHRRFLEEAVKRVATDECVPPEQVWEGIKDGTIVILANPLHKGVIPVGIGKGLRTKVNANIGTSVTNADINREIEKLHTALSAGADTVMDLSTGGTTNDIDQMRQRVLEHCTAPLGTVPIYQAAVMAIEQRGSI
;
A
#
# COMPACT_ATOMS: atom_id res chain seq x y z
N MET A 1 2.28 3.82 21.13
CA MET A 1 3.35 3.60 20.14
C MET A 1 4.20 4.86 20.11
N ASP A 2 5.53 4.74 20.16
CA ASP A 2 6.41 5.89 20.02
C ASP A 2 6.57 6.24 18.53
N HIS A 3 5.81 7.24 18.07
CA HIS A 3 5.80 7.66 16.68
C HIS A 3 7.15 8.19 16.21
N ARG A 4 7.94 8.79 17.10
CA ARG A 4 9.25 9.33 16.77
C ARG A 4 10.23 8.20 16.50
N ARG A 5 10.29 7.21 17.39
CA ARG A 5 11.12 6.03 17.20
C ARG A 5 10.74 5.26 15.93
N PHE A 6 9.45 5.12 15.65
CA PHE A 6 8.98 4.47 14.42
C PHE A 6 9.49 5.19 13.16
N LEU A 7 9.38 6.53 13.13
CA LEU A 7 9.87 7.32 12.00
C LEU A 7 11.39 7.24 11.85
N GLU A 8 12.15 7.29 12.95
CA GLU A 8 13.62 7.14 12.92
C GLU A 8 14.05 5.80 12.31
N GLU A 9 13.39 4.69 12.68
CA GLU A 9 13.67 3.38 12.10
C GLU A 9 13.26 3.29 10.62
N ALA A 10 12.13 3.90 10.25
CA ALA A 10 11.69 3.96 8.86
C ALA A 10 12.67 4.74 7.97
N VAL A 11 13.19 5.87 8.46
CA VAL A 11 14.22 6.66 7.75
C VAL A 11 15.51 5.87 7.56
N LYS A 12 16.02 5.21 8.62
CA LYS A 12 17.23 4.37 8.52
C LYS A 12 17.04 3.24 7.49
N ARG A 13 15.87 2.62 7.48
CA ARG A 13 15.54 1.56 6.52
C ARG A 13 15.56 2.08 5.09
N VAL A 14 14.84 3.18 4.82
CA VAL A 14 14.80 3.79 3.48
C VAL A 14 16.19 4.20 3.03
N ALA A 15 16.98 4.85 3.90
CA ALA A 15 18.35 5.25 3.58
C ALA A 15 19.23 4.05 3.18
N THR A 16 19.09 2.94 3.90
CA THR A 16 19.81 1.68 3.61
C THR A 16 19.39 1.10 2.26
N ASP A 17 18.09 0.96 2.01
CA ASP A 17 17.55 0.37 0.77
C ASP A 17 17.88 1.22 -0.48
N GLU A 18 18.03 2.53 -0.29
CA GLU A 18 18.37 3.50 -1.35
C GLU A 18 19.88 3.74 -1.50
N CYS A 19 20.70 3.20 -0.60
CA CYS A 19 22.14 3.45 -0.53
C CYS A 19 22.48 4.96 -0.45
N VAL A 20 21.72 5.72 0.36
CA VAL A 20 21.93 7.16 0.60
C VAL A 20 22.12 7.45 2.09
N PRO A 21 22.70 8.60 2.48
CA PRO A 21 22.78 9.00 3.87
C PRO A 21 21.38 9.25 4.48
N PRO A 22 21.11 8.86 5.75
CA PRO A 22 19.85 9.16 6.43
C PRO A 22 19.51 10.65 6.46
N GLU A 23 20.51 11.52 6.50
CA GLU A 23 20.38 12.98 6.48
C GLU A 23 19.67 13.45 5.21
N GLN A 24 19.99 12.85 4.06
CA GLN A 24 19.35 13.18 2.79
C GLN A 24 17.85 12.83 2.81
N VAL A 25 17.48 11.70 3.44
CA VAL A 25 16.08 11.31 3.59
C VAL A 25 15.35 12.27 4.53
N TRP A 26 15.97 12.66 5.65
CA TRP A 26 15.41 13.63 6.58
C TRP A 26 15.19 15.00 5.96
N GLU A 27 16.18 15.52 5.23
CA GLU A 27 16.07 16.77 4.48
C GLU A 27 14.94 16.68 3.46
N GLY A 28 14.86 15.59 2.70
CA GLY A 28 13.78 15.38 1.75
C GLY A 28 12.39 15.35 2.39
N ILE A 29 12.24 14.74 3.56
CA ILE A 29 10.98 14.75 4.33
C ILE A 29 10.65 16.18 4.79
N LYS A 30 11.63 16.88 5.37
CA LYS A 30 11.46 18.27 5.85
C LYS A 30 11.06 19.22 4.73
N ASP A 31 11.64 19.03 3.55
CA ASP A 31 11.38 19.85 2.37
C ASP A 31 10.13 19.40 1.59
N GLY A 32 9.47 18.31 2.02
CA GLY A 32 8.29 17.76 1.34
C GLY A 32 8.59 17.12 -0.02
N THR A 33 9.85 16.79 -0.31
CA THR A 33 10.29 16.19 -1.57
C THR A 33 10.44 14.67 -1.49
N ILE A 34 10.43 14.10 -0.27
CA ILE A 34 10.39 12.67 0.01
C ILE A 34 9.26 12.37 0.98
N VAL A 35 8.48 11.32 0.69
CA VAL A 35 7.51 10.73 1.62
C VAL A 35 7.93 9.30 1.96
N ILE A 36 7.61 8.86 3.18
CA ILE A 36 7.79 7.47 3.60
C ILE A 36 6.42 6.82 3.78
N LEU A 37 6.19 5.75 3.05
CA LEU A 37 4.99 4.93 3.18
C LEU A 37 5.22 3.86 4.25
N ALA A 38 4.67 4.08 5.45
CA ALA A 38 4.84 3.18 6.59
C ALA A 38 3.66 3.31 7.56
N ASN A 39 2.48 2.82 7.19
CA ASN A 39 1.34 2.84 8.12
C ASN A 39 1.66 1.94 9.33
N PRO A 40 1.68 2.47 10.58
CA PRO A 40 2.01 1.68 11.77
C PRO A 40 1.05 0.53 12.07
N LEU A 41 -0.15 0.55 11.49
CA LEU A 41 -1.14 -0.53 11.63
C LEU A 41 -0.89 -1.69 10.66
N HIS A 42 -0.11 -1.47 9.59
CA HIS A 42 0.28 -2.53 8.67
C HIS A 42 1.46 -3.31 9.27
N LYS A 43 1.12 -4.34 10.05
CA LYS A 43 2.10 -5.19 10.72
C LYS A 43 3.00 -5.85 9.67
N GLY A 44 4.31 -5.66 9.79
CA GLY A 44 5.29 -6.22 8.86
C GLY A 44 5.51 -5.40 7.59
N VAL A 45 4.94 -4.19 7.48
CA VAL A 45 5.26 -3.28 6.37
C VAL A 45 6.75 -2.98 6.34
N ILE A 46 7.33 -3.09 5.15
CA ILE A 46 8.65 -2.60 4.83
C ILE A 46 8.49 -1.15 4.37
N PRO A 47 9.01 -0.15 5.12
CA PRO A 47 8.92 1.25 4.72
C PRO A 47 9.54 1.50 3.35
N VAL A 48 8.83 2.27 2.51
CA VAL A 48 9.34 2.69 1.19
C VAL A 48 9.36 4.21 1.12
N GLY A 49 10.53 4.75 0.75
CA GLY A 49 10.69 6.16 0.42
C GLY A 49 10.33 6.42 -1.04
N ILE A 50 9.56 7.47 -1.30
CA ILE A 50 9.26 7.96 -2.65
C ILE A 50 9.62 9.43 -2.71
N GLY A 51 10.48 9.82 -3.64
CA GLY A 51 10.83 11.23 -3.81
C GLY A 51 12.12 11.50 -4.55
N LYS A 52 12.49 12.78 -4.55
CA LYS A 52 13.67 13.29 -5.26
C LYS A 52 14.95 12.68 -4.68
N GLY A 53 15.86 12.24 -5.55
CA GLY A 53 17.16 11.69 -5.16
C GLY A 53 17.14 10.24 -4.69
N LEU A 54 15.96 9.60 -4.66
CA LEU A 54 15.78 8.16 -4.47
C LEU A 54 15.58 7.48 -5.84
N ARG A 55 15.71 6.15 -5.91
CA ARG A 55 15.40 5.43 -7.15
C ARG A 55 13.92 5.53 -7.51
N THR A 56 13.62 5.43 -8.81
CA THR A 56 12.23 5.34 -9.29
C THR A 56 11.53 4.13 -8.68
N LYS A 57 10.25 4.33 -8.33
CA LYS A 57 9.39 3.31 -7.74
C LYS A 57 8.31 2.86 -8.71
N VAL A 58 7.93 1.59 -8.63
CA VAL A 58 6.87 0.99 -9.44
C VAL A 58 5.74 0.51 -8.52
N ASN A 59 4.52 0.87 -8.87
CA ASN A 59 3.31 0.38 -8.21
C ASN A 59 2.64 -0.70 -9.06
N ALA A 60 2.11 -1.75 -8.42
CA ALA A 60 1.26 -2.75 -9.06
C ALA A 60 -0.18 -2.66 -8.54
N ASN A 61 -1.16 -2.70 -9.45
CA ASN A 61 -2.57 -2.72 -9.08
C ASN A 61 -3.10 -4.15 -9.06
N ILE A 62 -3.79 -4.50 -7.98
CA ILE A 62 -4.61 -5.70 -7.85
C ILE A 62 -6.04 -5.28 -7.48
N GLY A 63 -6.94 -6.23 -7.38
CA GLY A 63 -8.28 -6.01 -6.86
C GLY A 63 -9.35 -6.78 -7.62
N THR A 64 -10.45 -7.04 -6.92
CA THR A 64 -11.62 -7.70 -7.48
C THR A 64 -12.45 -6.75 -8.35
N SER A 65 -13.23 -7.33 -9.25
CA SER A 65 -14.19 -6.60 -10.09
C SER A 65 -15.56 -7.27 -10.02
N VAL A 66 -16.61 -6.58 -10.48
CA VAL A 66 -17.99 -7.11 -10.49
C VAL A 66 -18.07 -8.46 -11.23
N THR A 67 -17.25 -8.66 -12.26
CA THR A 67 -17.23 -9.88 -13.07
C THR A 67 -16.22 -10.92 -12.59
N ASN A 68 -15.29 -10.59 -11.69
CA ASN A 68 -14.26 -11.50 -11.21
C ASN A 68 -13.82 -11.10 -9.79
N ALA A 69 -14.32 -11.83 -8.79
CA ALA A 69 -14.08 -11.58 -7.36
C ALA A 69 -13.51 -12.82 -6.65
N ASP A 70 -12.37 -13.30 -7.12
CA ASP A 70 -11.66 -14.43 -6.50
C ASP A 70 -10.45 -13.93 -5.70
N ILE A 71 -10.56 -13.98 -4.37
CA ILE A 71 -9.51 -13.54 -3.44
C ILE A 71 -8.21 -14.32 -3.66
N ASN A 72 -8.26 -15.63 -3.88
CA ASN A 72 -7.05 -16.44 -4.01
C ASN A 72 -6.25 -16.02 -5.25
N ARG A 73 -6.94 -15.74 -6.36
CA ARG A 73 -6.30 -15.22 -7.58
C ARG A 73 -5.68 -13.84 -7.36
N GLU A 74 -6.30 -12.99 -6.56
CA GLU A 74 -5.69 -11.69 -6.23
C GLU A 74 -4.47 -11.82 -5.31
N ILE A 75 -4.44 -12.81 -4.41
CA ILE A 75 -3.24 -13.14 -3.62
C ILE A 75 -2.12 -13.69 -4.52
N GLU A 76 -2.43 -14.51 -5.53
CA GLU A 76 -1.44 -14.93 -6.54
C GLU A 76 -0.86 -13.75 -7.32
N LYS A 77 -1.71 -12.77 -7.71
CA LYS A 77 -1.26 -11.53 -8.36
C LYS A 77 -0.37 -10.71 -7.43
N LEU A 78 -0.73 -10.59 -6.16
CA LEU A 78 0.10 -9.92 -5.14
C LEU A 78 1.50 -10.54 -5.08
N HIS A 79 1.58 -11.87 -4.92
CA HIS A 79 2.87 -12.57 -4.87
C HIS A 79 3.67 -12.40 -6.17
N THR A 80 3.00 -12.45 -7.32
CA THR A 80 3.63 -12.22 -8.63
C THR A 80 4.19 -10.81 -8.73
N ALA A 81 3.42 -9.79 -8.33
CA ALA A 81 3.84 -8.39 -8.35
C ALA A 81 5.05 -8.13 -7.45
N LEU A 82 5.02 -8.63 -6.21
CA LEU A 82 6.14 -8.49 -5.28
C LEU A 82 7.39 -9.21 -5.79
N SER A 83 7.25 -10.41 -6.34
CA SER A 83 8.37 -11.18 -6.91
C SER A 83 8.97 -10.52 -8.15
N ALA A 84 8.16 -9.76 -8.91
CA ALA A 84 8.61 -8.97 -10.05
C ALA A 84 9.25 -7.64 -9.65
N GLY A 85 9.30 -7.30 -8.35
CA GLY A 85 9.95 -6.09 -7.84
C GLY A 85 9.04 -4.87 -7.72
N ALA A 86 7.72 -5.04 -7.64
CA ALA A 86 6.83 -3.93 -7.30
C ALA A 86 7.18 -3.35 -5.92
N ASP A 87 7.35 -2.03 -5.85
CA ASP A 87 7.70 -1.31 -4.63
C ASP A 87 6.51 -1.07 -3.72
N THR A 88 5.33 -0.93 -4.34
CA THR A 88 4.06 -0.67 -3.68
C THR A 88 2.96 -1.43 -4.40
N VAL A 89 1.87 -1.69 -3.69
CA VAL A 89 0.69 -2.33 -4.25
C VAL A 89 -0.52 -1.48 -3.95
N MET A 90 -1.47 -1.42 -4.87
CA MET A 90 -2.78 -0.85 -4.60
C MET A 90 -3.89 -1.88 -4.79
N ASP A 91 -4.77 -1.96 -3.80
CA ASP A 91 -6.04 -2.69 -3.88
C ASP A 91 -7.11 -1.75 -4.43
N LEU A 92 -7.55 -2.05 -5.66
CA LEU A 92 -8.58 -1.32 -6.40
C LEU A 92 -9.90 -2.10 -6.48
N SER A 93 -10.16 -2.98 -5.52
CA SER A 93 -11.35 -3.83 -5.51
C SER A 93 -12.66 -3.03 -5.58
N THR A 94 -13.52 -3.43 -6.52
CA THR A 94 -14.90 -2.93 -6.69
C THR A 94 -15.91 -4.07 -6.83
N GLY A 95 -15.46 -5.32 -6.75
CA GLY A 95 -16.28 -6.51 -6.94
C GLY A 95 -16.87 -7.06 -5.66
N GLY A 96 -18.07 -7.64 -5.76
CA GLY A 96 -18.78 -8.23 -4.63
C GLY A 96 -19.44 -7.18 -3.74
N THR A 97 -19.56 -7.53 -2.46
CA THR A 97 -20.14 -6.69 -1.42
C THR A 97 -19.10 -5.82 -0.71
N THR A 98 -19.53 -4.84 0.08
CA THR A 98 -18.62 -4.09 0.98
C THR A 98 -17.82 -5.05 1.87
N ASN A 99 -18.48 -6.12 2.36
CA ASN A 99 -17.86 -7.14 3.19
C ASN A 99 -16.83 -7.99 2.43
N ASP A 100 -17.04 -8.23 1.13
CA ASP A 100 -16.07 -8.93 0.29
C ASP A 100 -14.83 -8.08 0.04
N ILE A 101 -15.00 -6.77 -0.17
CA ILE A 101 -13.88 -5.82 -0.29
C ILE A 101 -13.06 -5.78 1.01
N ASP A 102 -13.72 -5.77 2.18
CA ASP A 102 -13.03 -5.79 3.46
C ASP A 102 -12.24 -7.10 3.67
N GLN A 103 -12.84 -8.25 3.38
CA GLN A 103 -12.16 -9.55 3.47
C GLN A 103 -10.97 -9.64 2.52
N MET A 104 -11.14 -9.21 1.28
CA MET A 104 -10.07 -9.16 0.28
C MET A 104 -8.89 -8.33 0.80
N ARG A 105 -9.15 -7.13 1.32
CA ARG A 105 -8.10 -6.24 1.83
C ARG A 105 -7.40 -6.78 3.07
N GLN A 106 -8.15 -7.41 3.98
CA GLN A 106 -7.56 -8.08 5.15
C GLN A 106 -6.58 -9.17 4.72
N ARG A 107 -6.98 -10.02 3.76
CA ARG A 107 -6.10 -11.07 3.21
C ARG A 107 -4.88 -10.47 2.52
N VAL A 108 -5.02 -9.40 1.75
CA VAL A 108 -3.85 -8.72 1.14
C VAL A 108 -2.92 -8.19 2.23
N LEU A 109 -3.42 -7.54 3.27
CA LEU A 109 -2.60 -7.00 4.36
C LEU A 109 -1.82 -8.10 5.12
N GLU A 110 -2.38 -9.31 5.25
CA GLU A 110 -1.71 -10.46 5.87
C GLU A 110 -0.53 -10.98 5.03
N HIS A 111 -0.60 -10.86 3.71
CA HIS A 111 0.38 -11.40 2.77
C HIS A 111 1.32 -10.35 2.14
N CYS A 112 0.99 -9.07 2.26
CA CYS A 112 1.73 -7.97 1.64
C CYS A 112 2.70 -7.33 2.64
N THR A 113 3.99 -7.35 2.31
CA THR A 113 5.02 -6.60 3.07
C THR A 113 5.31 -5.24 2.48
N ALA A 114 4.95 -4.98 1.22
CA ALA A 114 5.03 -3.66 0.61
C ALA A 114 3.91 -2.73 1.13
N PRO A 115 4.06 -1.40 1.05
CA PRO A 115 2.97 -0.49 1.34
C PRO A 115 1.74 -0.75 0.46
N LEU A 116 0.57 -0.85 1.09
CA LEU A 116 -0.72 -1.05 0.43
C LEU A 116 -1.51 0.26 0.35
N GLY A 117 -1.82 0.70 -0.87
CA GLY A 117 -2.72 1.82 -1.14
C GLY A 117 -4.13 1.37 -1.54
N THR A 118 -5.09 2.27 -1.45
CA THR A 118 -6.49 2.06 -1.87
C THR A 118 -7.07 3.33 -2.46
N VAL A 119 -8.26 3.22 -3.06
CA VAL A 119 -9.07 4.37 -3.48
C VAL A 119 -10.38 4.35 -2.66
N PRO A 120 -10.46 5.05 -1.52
CA PRO A 120 -11.57 4.90 -0.57
C PRO A 120 -12.97 5.14 -1.16
N ILE A 121 -13.08 5.99 -2.17
CA ILE A 121 -14.36 6.28 -2.84
C ILE A 121 -14.95 5.05 -3.55
N TYR A 122 -14.13 4.07 -3.95
CA TYR A 122 -14.64 2.86 -4.61
C TYR A 122 -15.48 2.01 -3.66
N GLN A 123 -14.99 1.78 -2.43
CA GLN A 123 -15.78 1.08 -1.42
C GLN A 123 -16.98 1.90 -0.98
N ALA A 124 -16.85 3.22 -0.83
CA ALA A 124 -17.98 4.09 -0.51
C ALA A 124 -19.10 4.03 -1.57
N ALA A 125 -18.75 3.92 -2.85
CA ALA A 125 -19.73 3.75 -3.93
C ALA A 125 -20.43 2.39 -3.86
N VAL A 126 -19.69 1.30 -3.60
CA VAL A 126 -20.27 -0.03 -3.38
C VAL A 126 -21.24 -0.02 -2.19
N MET A 127 -20.84 0.60 -1.07
CA MET A 127 -21.70 0.78 0.10
C MET A 127 -22.99 1.53 -0.23
N ALA A 128 -22.92 2.60 -1.03
CA ALA A 128 -24.09 3.37 -1.43
C ALA A 128 -25.06 2.55 -2.28
N ILE A 129 -24.53 1.79 -3.26
CA ILE A 129 -25.32 0.89 -4.11
C ILE A 129 -26.00 -0.20 -3.26
N GLU A 130 -25.30 -0.80 -2.30
CA GLU A 130 -25.89 -1.82 -1.41
C GLU A 130 -27.00 -1.26 -0.52
N GLN A 131 -26.81 -0.07 0.03
CA GLN A 131 -27.74 0.52 0.99
C GLN A 131 -28.94 1.22 0.31
N ARG A 132 -28.75 1.78 -0.89
CA ARG A 132 -29.69 2.70 -1.54
C ARG A 132 -30.05 2.32 -2.98
N GLY A 133 -29.37 1.33 -3.58
CA GLY A 133 -29.54 0.95 -4.98
C GLY A 133 -28.99 1.95 -6.00
N SER A 134 -28.30 3.00 -5.55
CA SER A 134 -27.74 4.08 -6.39
C SER A 134 -26.57 4.78 -5.68
N ILE A 135 -25.76 5.51 -6.46
CA ILE A 135 -24.67 6.38 -5.96
C ILE A 135 -25.22 7.79 -5.76
#